data_AF-A0A2T2SQN8-F1
#
_entry.id   AF-A0A2T2SQN8-F1
#
_cell.length_a   1.000
_cell.length_b   1.000
_cell.length_c   1.000
_cell.angle_alpha   90.00
_cell.angle_beta   90.00
_cell.angle_gamma   90.00
#
_symmetry.space_group_name_H-M   'P 1'
#
loop_
_entity.id
_entity.type
_entity.pdbx_description
1 polymer ?
#
loop_
_entity_poly.entity_id
_entity_poly.type
_entity_poly.pdbx_seq_one_letter_code
_entity_poly.pdbx_strand_id
1 'polypeptide(L)'
;MPKSSKRRGRSGTLVFENRNYVLLLIGVALIVTGFTAMYIENAYQGFVSLYISPILIVGGYAEIIYALLWSPSNDEPAEEKHSASQ
;
A
#
# COMPACT_ATOMS: atom_id res chain seq x y z
N MET A 1 23.56 -17.27 37.24
CA MET A 1 23.70 -16.28 36.15
C MET A 1 22.40 -16.28 35.34
N PRO A 2 21.54 -15.26 35.42
CA PRO A 2 20.36 -15.19 34.56
C PRO A 2 20.77 -14.80 33.14
N LYS A 3 20.40 -15.63 32.16
CA LYS A 3 20.68 -15.41 30.74
C LYS A 3 19.89 -14.20 30.25
N SER A 4 20.56 -13.22 29.65
CA SER A 4 19.90 -12.07 29.05
C SER A 4 19.00 -12.52 27.90
N SER A 5 17.69 -12.43 28.10
CA SER A 5 16.71 -12.51 27.04
C SER A 5 16.97 -11.33 26.08
N LYS A 6 17.59 -11.62 24.92
CA LYS A 6 17.60 -10.69 23.78
C LYS A 6 16.13 -10.42 23.44
N ARG A 7 15.63 -9.24 23.78
CA ARG A 7 14.38 -8.70 23.23
C ARG A 7 14.53 -8.75 21.70
N ARG A 8 13.95 -9.79 21.10
CA ARG A 8 13.69 -9.85 19.67
C ARG A 8 12.78 -8.64 19.43
N GLY A 9 13.35 -7.60 18.83
CA GLY A 9 12.59 -6.42 18.44
C GLY A 9 11.37 -6.92 17.71
N ARG A 10 10.20 -6.65 18.27
CA ARG A 10 8.92 -6.81 17.60
C ARG A 10 9.05 -5.93 16.37
N SER A 11 9.49 -6.48 15.24
CA SER A 11 9.36 -5.81 13.97
C SER A 11 7.88 -5.55 13.88
N GLY A 12 7.47 -4.29 14.05
CA GLY A 12 6.08 -3.90 14.03
C GLY A 12 5.49 -4.60 12.82
N THR A 13 4.48 -5.43 13.07
CA THR A 13 3.80 -6.22 12.05
C THR A 13 3.41 -5.24 10.97
N LEU A 14 4.20 -5.16 9.90
CA LEU A 14 3.88 -4.29 8.79
C LEU A 14 2.56 -4.84 8.30
N VAL A 15 1.53 -3.99 8.29
CA VAL A 15 0.17 -4.39 7.91
C VAL A 15 0.15 -4.92 6.47
N PHE A 16 1.20 -4.63 5.70
CA PHE A 16 1.41 -5.04 4.32
C PHE A 16 2.85 -5.51 4.07
N GLU A 17 3.01 -6.37 3.07
CA GLU A 17 4.31 -6.78 2.51
C GLU A 17 5.06 -5.56 1.93
N ASN A 18 6.40 -5.58 1.93
CA ASN A 18 7.21 -4.45 1.42
C ASN A 18 6.83 -4.02 0.00
N ARG A 19 6.40 -4.96 -0.85
CA ARG A 19 5.96 -4.67 -2.23
C ARG A 19 4.67 -3.84 -2.28
N ASN A 20 3.72 -4.10 -1.40
CA ASN A 20 2.46 -3.36 -1.34
C ASN A 20 2.68 -1.92 -0.91
N TYR A 21 3.64 -1.67 -0.02
CA TYR A 21 4.03 -0.31 0.33
C TYR A 21 4.61 0.47 -0.86
N VAL A 22 5.38 -0.20 -1.74
CA VAL A 22 5.88 0.44 -2.97
C VAL A 22 4.72 0.77 -3.92
N LEU A 23 3.77 -0.15 -4.12
CA LEU A 23 2.58 0.09 -4.95
C LEU A 23 1.71 1.23 -4.39
N LEU A 24 1.52 1.26 -3.06
CA LEU A 24 0.82 2.35 -2.38
C LEU A 24 1.52 3.70 -2.62
N LEU A 25 2.85 3.73 -2.52
CA LEU A 25 3.62 4.96 -2.75
C LEU A 25 3.53 5.44 -4.21
N ILE A 26 3.51 4.51 -5.17
CA ILE A 26 3.28 4.81 -6.59
C ILE A 26 1.90 5.45 -6.77
N GLY A 27 0.85 4.87 -6.18
CA GLY A 27 -0.51 5.42 -6.25
C GLY A 27 -0.60 6.83 -5.67
N VAL A 28 0.03 7.09 -4.52
CA VAL A 28 0.10 8.43 -3.93
C VAL A 28 0.87 9.40 -4.85
N ALA A 29 2.01 8.97 -5.41
CA ALA A 29 2.81 9.80 -6.31
C ALA A 29 2.03 10.19 -7.58
N LEU A 30 1.20 9.29 -8.13
CA LEU A 30 0.33 9.58 -9.27
C LEU A 30 -0.69 10.68 -8.93
N ILE A 31 -1.33 10.60 -7.77
CA ILE A 31 -2.29 11.62 -7.32
C ILE A 31 -1.59 12.97 -7.15
N VAL A 32 -0.45 13.00 -6.46
CA VAL A 32 0.34 14.22 -6.27
C VAL A 32 0.76 14.81 -7.62
N THR A 33 1.19 13.98 -8.56
CA THR A 33 1.58 14.43 -9.90
C THR A 33 0.38 15.00 -10.66
N GLY A 34 -0.79 14.37 -10.60
CA GLY A 34 -2.01 14.85 -11.24
C GLY A 34 -2.43 16.24 -10.75
N PHE A 35 -2.38 16.47 -9.44
CA PHE A 35 -2.66 17.78 -8.86
C PHE A 35 -1.54 18.80 -9.10
N THR A 36 -0.29 18.38 -9.06
CA THR A 36 0.86 19.27 -9.33
C THR A 36 0.86 19.73 -10.78
N ALA A 37 0.51 18.85 -11.73
CA ALA A 37 0.38 19.20 -13.13
C ALA A 37 -0.72 20.26 -13.34
N MET A 38 -1.86 20.12 -12.66
CA MET A 38 -2.93 21.12 -12.65
C MET A 38 -2.46 22.47 -12.07
N TYR A 39 -1.65 22.42 -11.01
CA TYR A 39 -1.08 23.62 -10.39
C TYR A 39 -0.11 24.36 -11.32
N ILE A 40 0.79 23.64 -12.00
CA ILE A 40 1.77 24.24 -12.92
C ILE A 40 1.09 24.83 -14.15
N GLU A 41 0.05 24.18 -14.68
CA GLU A 41 -0.66 24.66 -15.88
C GLU A 41 -1.32 26.03 -15.63
N ASN A 42 -1.62 26.39 -14.37
CA ASN A 42 -2.19 27.67 -13.91
C ASN A 42 -3.46 28.12 -14.68
N ALA A 43 -4.00 27.23 -15.51
CA ALA A 43 -5.19 27.36 -16.32
C ALA A 43 -6.07 26.17 -15.97
N TYR A 44 -7.07 26.41 -15.13
CA TYR A 44 -8.04 25.39 -14.74
C TYR A 44 -8.76 24.76 -15.95
N GLN A 45 -8.87 25.50 -17.06
CA GLN A 45 -9.43 25.04 -18.35
C GLN A 45 -8.38 24.47 -19.32
N GLY A 46 -7.15 24.27 -18.84
CA GLY A 46 -6.10 23.65 -19.63
C GLY A 46 -6.39 22.18 -19.92
N PHE A 47 -5.81 21.68 -21.01
CA PHE A 47 -6.01 20.31 -21.46
C PHE A 47 -5.52 19.30 -20.42
N VAL A 48 -4.43 19.62 -19.71
CA VAL A 48 -3.88 18.73 -18.69
C VAL A 48 -4.83 18.65 -17.49
N SER A 49 -5.29 19.79 -16.99
CA SER A 49 -6.27 19.91 -15.90
C SER A 49 -7.59 19.19 -16.19
N LEU A 50 -8.12 19.30 -17.41
CA LEU A 50 -9.44 18.74 -17.77
C LEU A 50 -9.42 17.25 -18.15
N TYR A 51 -8.31 16.74 -18.69
CA TYR A 51 -8.27 15.37 -19.21
C TYR A 51 -7.19 14.52 -18.54
N ILE A 52 -5.96 15.01 -18.44
CA ILE A 52 -4.83 14.23 -17.93
C ILE A 52 -4.91 14.07 -16.41
N SER A 53 -5.15 15.16 -15.68
CA SER A 53 -5.20 15.18 -14.22
C SER A 53 -6.30 14.27 -13.65
N PRO A 54 -7.56 14.30 -14.14
CA PRO A 54 -8.60 13.41 -13.64
C PRO A 54 -8.26 11.94 -13.87
N ILE A 55 -7.69 11.59 -15.03
CA ILE A 55 -7.27 10.21 -15.34
C ILE A 55 -6.15 9.76 -14.40
N LEU A 56 -5.14 10.60 -14.18
CA LEU A 56 -4.03 10.30 -13.26
C LEU A 56 -4.51 10.13 -11.82
N ILE A 57 -5.42 10.99 -11.35
CA ILE A 57 -5.94 10.91 -9.98
C ILE A 57 -6.78 9.65 -9.80
N VAL A 58 -7.69 9.35 -10.74
CA VAL A 58 -8.50 8.12 -10.69
C VAL A 58 -7.62 6.88 -10.77
N GLY A 59 -6.62 6.87 -11.66
CA GLY A 59 -5.64 5.79 -11.75
C GLY A 59 -4.84 5.60 -10.46
N GLY A 60 -4.40 6.71 -9.83
CA GLY A 60 -3.72 6.67 -8.54
C GLY A 60 -4.58 6.09 -7.41
N TYR A 61 -5.88 6.44 -7.37
CA TYR A 61 -6.81 5.84 -6.41
C TYR A 61 -7.05 4.35 -6.68
N ALA A 62 -7.19 3.95 -7.95
CA ALA A 62 -7.34 2.55 -8.32
C ALA A 62 -6.09 1.73 -7.91
N GLU A 63 -4.89 2.29 -8.10
CA GLU A 63 -3.63 1.68 -7.67
C GLU A 63 -3.55 1.53 -6.14
N ILE A 64 -3.95 2.55 -5.38
CA ILE A 64 -4.01 2.47 -3.91
C ILE A 64 -5.00 1.37 -3.48
N ILE A 65 -6.18 1.31 -4.09
CA ILE A 65 -7.17 0.26 -3.79
C ILE A 65 -6.58 -1.11 -4.10
N TYR A 66 -5.92 -1.28 -5.24
CA TYR A 66 -5.25 -2.52 -5.60
C TYR A 66 -4.15 -2.89 -4.59
N ALA A 67 -3.29 -1.95 -4.22
CA ALA A 67 -2.24 -2.14 -3.24
C ALA A 67 -2.77 -2.50 -1.83
N LEU A 68 -3.96 -2.01 -1.47
CA LEU A 68 -4.62 -2.35 -0.21
C LEU A 68 -5.30 -3.74 -0.28
N LEU A 69 -5.97 -4.05 -1.38
CA LEU A 69 -6.69 -5.31 -1.57
C LEU A 69 -5.74 -6.50 -1.79
N TRP A 70 -4.59 -6.26 -2.42
CA TRP A 70 -3.55 -7.28 -2.63
C TRP A 70 -2.79 -7.61 -1.34
N SER A 71 -3.47 -7.74 -0.20
CA SER A 71 -2.80 -8.29 0.98
C SER A 71 -2.60 -9.80 0.73
N PRO A 72 -1.38 -10.34 0.82
CA PRO A 72 -1.25 -11.75 1.13
C PRO A 72 -1.79 -11.88 2.55
N SER A 73 -3.11 -12.03 2.70
CA SER A 73 -3.67 -12.70 3.85
C SER A 73 -2.85 -13.97 3.94
N ASN A 74 -2.08 -14.10 5.00
CA ASN A 74 -1.54 -15.39 5.36
C ASN A 74 -2.75 -16.32 5.28
N ASP A 75 -2.77 -17.19 4.27
CA ASP A 75 -3.34 -18.50 4.42
C ASP A 75 -2.64 -19.04 5.68
N GLU A 76 -3.17 -18.71 6.85
CA GLU A 76 -2.95 -19.50 8.04
C GLU A 76 -3.72 -20.78 7.71
N PRO A 77 -3.06 -21.89 7.34
CA PRO A 77 -3.70 -23.17 7.55
C PRO A 77 -4.01 -23.17 9.04
N ALA A 78 -5.29 -23.00 9.37
CA ALA A 78 -5.80 -23.26 10.70
C ALA A 78 -5.13 -24.55 11.16
N GLU A 79 -4.32 -24.47 12.21
CA GLU A 79 -3.68 -25.61 12.84
C GLU A 79 -4.78 -26.55 13.34
N GLU A 80 -5.30 -27.36 12.43
CA GLU A 80 -6.06 -28.57 12.72
C GLU A 80 -5.04 -29.66 13.08
N LYS A 81 -4.34 -29.48 14.20
CA LYS A 81 -3.55 -30.55 14.82
C LYS A 81 -3.61 -30.49 16.35
N HIS A 82 -4.82 -30.49 16.89
CA HIS A 82 -5.09 -31.03 18.22
C HIS A 82 -6.23 -32.05 18.19
N SER A 83 -6.18 -32.98 17.22
CA SER A 83 -7.05 -34.16 17.19
C SER A 83 -6.35 -35.36 16.52
N ALA A 84 -5.13 -35.71 16.92
CA ALA A 84 -4.56 -37.06 16.66
C ALA A 84 -3.13 -37.21 17.22
N SER A 85 -2.99 -37.32 18.54
CA SER A 85 -2.01 -38.25 19.14
C SER A 85 -2.16 -38.27 20.65
N GLN A 86 -2.76 -39.37 21.09
CA GLN A 86 -2.51 -40.13 22.33
C GLN A 86 -2.67 -39.42 23.67
#